data_AF-X0ZKI1-F1
#
_entry.id   AF-X0ZKI1-F1
#
_cell.length_a   1.000
_cell.length_b   1.000
_cell.length_c   1.000
_cell.angle_alpha   90.00
_cell.angle_beta   90.00
_cell.angle_gamma   90.00
#
_symmetry.space_group_name_H-M   'P 1'
#
loop_
_entity.id
_entity.type
_entity.pdbx_description
1 polymer ?
#
loop_
_entity_poly.entity_id
_entity_poly.type
_entity_poly.pdbx_seq_one_letter_code
_entity_poly.pdbx_strand_id
1 'polypeptide(L)'
;KGAKQTEEVNVDDLSILQLRLKNGAIGTVEASRVSTGSIDELKIEIQGNKGAVRFNLMDPNWLYFYDVMNKNEPLEGELGFKRIETLQRYPDSDLHACARASVGWLRFHIASQYSFIRAILEDK
;
A
#
# COMPACT_ATOMS: atom_id res chain seq x y z
N LYS A 1 8.30 10.38 -29.68
CA LYS A 1 9.34 9.91 -30.63
C LYS A 1 10.46 9.29 -29.82
N GLY A 2 10.91 8.08 -30.16
CA GLY A 2 12.07 7.45 -29.51
C GLY A 2 13.38 8.16 -29.87
N ALA A 3 14.46 7.84 -29.14
CA ALA A 3 15.80 8.33 -29.42
C ALA A 3 16.26 7.92 -30.83
N LYS A 4 17.10 8.74 -31.47
CA LYS A 4 17.66 8.45 -32.80
C LYS A 4 18.75 7.35 -32.77
N GLN A 5 19.32 7.08 -31.60
CA GLN A 5 20.28 6.03 -31.35
C GLN A 5 19.67 5.06 -30.34
N THR A 6 19.90 3.77 -30.56
CA THR A 6 19.49 2.68 -29.67
C THR A 6 20.72 2.09 -29.02
N GLU A 7 20.59 1.71 -27.76
CA GLU A 7 21.60 0.96 -27.01
C GLU A 7 20.96 -0.33 -26.49
N GLU A 8 21.80 -1.27 -26.06
CA GLU A 8 21.36 -2.49 -25.41
C GLU A 8 20.74 -2.17 -24.04
N VAL A 9 19.58 -2.75 -23.75
CA VAL A 9 18.93 -2.61 -22.44
C VAL A 9 19.54 -3.61 -21.47
N ASN A 10 20.26 -3.10 -20.47
CA ASN A 10 20.98 -3.89 -19.47
C ASN A 10 20.29 -3.90 -18.08
N VAL A 11 19.03 -3.46 -18.02
CA VAL A 11 18.21 -3.40 -16.80
C VAL A 11 16.92 -4.19 -16.99
N ASP A 12 16.37 -4.70 -15.89
CA ASP A 12 15.12 -5.42 -15.91
C ASP A 12 13.92 -4.47 -16.02
N ASP A 13 12.98 -4.80 -16.91
CA ASP A 13 11.67 -4.13 -17.00
C ASP A 13 10.61 -4.75 -16.10
N LEU A 14 10.81 -6.04 -15.75
CA LEU A 14 9.96 -6.83 -14.87
C LEU A 14 10.86 -7.71 -13.99
N SER A 15 10.64 -7.66 -12.69
CA SER A 15 11.25 -8.55 -11.72
C SER A 15 10.17 -9.19 -10.86
N ILE A 16 10.19 -10.52 -10.75
CA ILE A 16 9.29 -11.29 -9.89
C ILE A 16 10.14 -12.07 -8.89
N LEU A 17 9.88 -11.85 -7.61
CA LEU A 17 10.62 -12.47 -6.52
C LEU A 17 9.69 -13.33 -5.67
N GLN A 18 10.16 -14.49 -5.26
CA GLN A 18 9.56 -15.30 -4.20
C GLN A 18 10.38 -15.13 -2.93
N LEU A 19 9.71 -14.81 -1.83
CA LEU A 19 10.35 -14.42 -0.59
C LEU A 19 9.89 -15.32 0.56
N ARG A 20 10.79 -15.51 1.54
CA ARG A 20 10.47 -16.02 2.86
C ARG A 20 10.87 -14.98 3.90
N LEU A 21 9.90 -14.49 4.66
CA LEU A 21 10.12 -13.53 5.74
C LEU A 21 10.75 -14.21 6.96
N LYS A 22 11.37 -13.43 7.85
CA LYS A 22 12.03 -13.95 9.08
C LYS A 22 11.09 -14.78 9.97
N ASN A 23 9.80 -14.49 9.95
CA ASN A 23 8.76 -15.24 10.70
C ASN A 23 8.27 -16.50 9.97
N GLY A 24 8.86 -16.86 8.83
CA GLY A 24 8.49 -18.04 8.03
C GLY A 24 7.36 -17.81 7.02
N ALA A 25 6.71 -16.64 7.01
CA ALA A 25 5.70 -16.31 6.00
C ALA A 25 6.31 -16.30 4.60
N ILE A 26 5.53 -16.74 3.61
CA ILE A 26 5.92 -16.77 2.19
C ILE A 26 5.20 -15.63 1.48
N GLY A 27 5.87 -14.98 0.55
CA GLY A 27 5.27 -13.90 -0.23
C GLY A 27 5.90 -13.75 -1.61
N THR A 28 5.29 -12.89 -2.41
CA THR A 28 5.78 -12.52 -3.74
C THR A 28 5.94 -11.02 -3.83
N VAL A 29 6.94 -10.57 -4.59
CA VAL A 29 7.12 -9.16 -4.96
C VAL A 29 7.22 -9.09 -6.47
N GLU A 30 6.46 -8.18 -7.06
CA GLU A 30 6.55 -7.82 -8.47
C GLU A 30 6.98 -6.35 -8.57
N ALA A 31 7.96 -6.07 -9.41
CA ALA A 31 8.33 -4.71 -9.80
C ALA A 31 8.32 -4.65 -11.33
N SER A 32 7.56 -3.72 -11.90
CA SER A 32 7.38 -3.62 -13.35
C SER A 32 7.25 -2.17 -13.80
N ARG A 33 7.95 -1.81 -14.87
CA ARG A 33 7.79 -0.52 -15.57
C ARG A 33 6.92 -0.62 -16.82
N VAL A 34 6.49 -1.83 -17.16
CA VAL A 34 5.75 -2.16 -18.39
C VAL A 34 4.33 -2.66 -18.11
N SER A 35 3.84 -2.48 -16.87
CA SER A 35 2.47 -2.80 -16.45
C SER A 35 1.46 -1.77 -16.97
N THR A 36 1.06 -1.94 -18.22
CA THR A 36 0.09 -1.06 -18.90
C THR A 36 -1.18 -0.90 -18.06
N GLY A 37 -1.57 0.34 -17.77
CA GLY A 37 -2.71 0.70 -16.92
C GLY A 37 -2.35 1.06 -15.48
N SER A 38 -1.14 0.70 -15.01
CA SER A 38 -0.58 1.21 -13.76
C SER A 38 0.07 2.57 -13.98
N ILE A 39 -0.16 3.53 -13.07
CA ILE A 39 0.45 4.87 -13.13
C ILE A 39 1.43 5.05 -11.96
N ASP A 40 0.92 4.92 -10.74
CA ASP A 40 1.69 5.01 -9.49
C ASP A 40 1.19 3.89 -8.54
N GLU A 41 1.09 2.68 -9.09
CA GLU A 41 0.48 1.55 -8.39
C GLU A 41 1.48 0.89 -7.43
N LEU A 42 1.23 1.04 -6.14
CA LEU A 42 1.81 0.23 -5.07
C LEU A 42 0.68 -0.60 -4.45
N LYS A 43 0.74 -1.92 -4.65
CA LYS A 43 -0.18 -2.88 -4.05
C LYS A 43 0.49 -3.61 -2.90
N ILE A 44 -0.18 -3.64 -1.76
CA ILE A 44 0.26 -4.42 -0.59
C ILE A 44 -0.92 -5.29 -0.18
N GLU A 45 -0.69 -6.60 -0.12
CA GLU A 45 -1.68 -7.56 0.34
C GLU A 45 -1.06 -8.47 1.40
N ILE A 46 -1.79 -8.67 2.49
CA ILE A 46 -1.37 -9.51 3.61
C ILE A 46 -2.51 -10.46 3.92
N GLN A 47 -2.25 -11.75 3.87
CA GLN A 47 -3.22 -12.80 4.20
C GLN A 47 -2.72 -13.58 5.41
N GLY A 48 -3.51 -13.58 6.47
CA GLY A 48 -3.25 -14.31 7.71
C GLY A 48 -4.37 -15.30 8.02
N ASN A 49 -4.17 -16.07 9.08
CA ASN A 49 -5.15 -17.05 9.55
C ASN A 49 -6.43 -16.44 10.16
N LYS A 50 -6.40 -15.16 10.54
CA LYS A 50 -7.54 -14.44 11.15
C LYS A 50 -8.20 -13.44 10.20
N GLY A 51 -7.65 -13.22 9.02
CA GLY A 51 -8.11 -12.15 8.14
C GLY A 51 -7.09 -11.77 7.09
N ALA A 52 -7.43 -10.73 6.34
CA ALA A 52 -6.57 -10.19 5.29
C ALA A 52 -6.73 -8.68 5.16
N VAL A 53 -5.69 -8.03 4.65
CA VAL A 53 -5.67 -6.60 4.33
C VAL A 53 -5.19 -6.43 2.89
N ARG A 54 -5.79 -5.50 2.15
CA ARG A 54 -5.29 -5.04 0.85
C ARG A 54 -5.29 -3.52 0.77
N PHE A 55 -4.22 -2.98 0.20
CA PHE A 55 -4.04 -1.58 -0.09
C PHE A 55 -3.60 -1.39 -1.54
N ASN A 56 -4.09 -0.34 -2.19
CA ASN A 56 -3.66 0.06 -3.52
C ASN A 56 -3.47 1.59 -3.55
N LEU A 57 -2.26 2.06 -3.87
CA LEU A 57 -1.93 3.48 -3.97
C LEU A 57 -2.70 4.23 -5.07
N MET A 58 -3.22 3.52 -6.08
CA MET A 58 -4.14 4.11 -7.07
C MET A 58 -5.49 4.52 -6.48
N ASP A 59 -5.84 4.02 -5.28
CA ASP A 59 -7.01 4.43 -4.50
C ASP A 59 -6.65 4.62 -3.01
N PRO A 60 -5.80 5.61 -2.69
CA PRO A 60 -5.05 5.67 -1.42
C PRO A 60 -5.90 5.97 -0.19
N ASN A 61 -7.16 6.34 -0.40
CA ASN A 61 -8.10 6.74 0.64
C ASN A 61 -8.96 5.57 1.15
N TRP A 62 -8.65 4.35 0.69
CA TRP A 62 -9.39 3.16 1.05
C TRP A 62 -8.45 2.03 1.45
N LEU A 63 -8.91 1.26 2.45
CA LEU A 63 -8.29 0.02 2.87
C LEU A 63 -9.31 -1.09 2.76
N TYR A 64 -8.92 -2.23 2.20
CA TYR A 64 -9.77 -3.42 2.18
C TYR A 64 -9.38 -4.31 3.34
N PHE A 65 -10.33 -4.63 4.21
CA PHE A 65 -10.11 -5.46 5.38
C PHE A 65 -11.10 -6.62 5.42
N TYR A 66 -10.59 -7.82 5.67
CA TYR A 66 -11.38 -9.02 5.85
C TYR A 66 -11.07 -9.63 7.22
N ASP A 67 -12.11 -9.92 7.99
CA ASP A 67 -12.01 -10.55 9.30
C ASP A 67 -12.74 -11.90 9.29
N VAL A 68 -11.99 -12.97 9.48
CA VAL A 68 -12.51 -14.35 9.51
C VAL A 68 -13.27 -14.61 10.81
N MET A 69 -12.95 -13.86 11.88
CA MET A 69 -13.50 -14.07 13.23
C MET A 69 -14.76 -13.26 13.49
N ASN A 70 -15.25 -12.51 12.50
CA ASN A 70 -16.46 -11.71 12.63
C ASN A 70 -17.71 -12.62 12.68
N LYS A 71 -18.01 -13.10 13.89
CA LYS A 71 -19.16 -13.97 14.20
C LYS A 71 -20.49 -13.21 14.36
N ASN A 72 -20.45 -11.89 14.30
CA ASN A 72 -21.62 -11.04 14.54
C ASN A 72 -22.47 -10.80 13.30
N GLU A 73 -22.11 -11.40 12.16
CA GLU A 73 -22.89 -11.29 10.93
C GLU A 73 -23.93 -12.42 10.88
N PRO A 74 -25.24 -12.10 10.97
CA PRO A 74 -26.30 -13.11 11.16
C PRO A 74 -26.47 -14.09 9.99
N LEU A 75 -25.83 -13.81 8.86
CA LEU A 75 -25.90 -14.57 7.63
C LEU A 75 -24.49 -14.67 7.05
N GLU A 76 -24.10 -15.85 6.56
CA GLU A 76 -22.83 -16.09 5.85
C GLU A 76 -22.61 -15.17 4.62
N GLY A 77 -23.63 -14.38 4.24
CA GLY A 77 -23.63 -13.45 3.10
C GLY A 77 -22.94 -12.10 3.31
N GLU A 78 -22.51 -11.75 4.51
CA GLU A 78 -21.71 -10.53 4.74
C GLU A 78 -20.18 -10.79 4.79
N LEU A 79 -19.77 -12.05 4.66
CA LEU A 79 -18.37 -12.42 4.49
C LEU A 79 -17.79 -11.78 3.22
N GLY A 80 -16.81 -10.91 3.39
CA GLY A 80 -16.12 -10.27 2.29
C GLY A 80 -15.19 -9.16 2.75
N PHE A 81 -14.33 -8.70 1.84
CA PHE A 81 -13.52 -7.52 2.12
C PHE A 81 -14.42 -6.29 2.31
N LYS A 82 -14.36 -5.73 3.51
CA LYS A 82 -14.96 -4.43 3.82
C LYS A 82 -14.03 -3.36 3.27
N ARG A 83 -14.60 -2.45 2.47
CA ARG A 83 -13.89 -1.27 1.96
C ARG A 83 -14.04 -0.14 2.98
N ILE A 84 -12.96 0.18 3.66
CA ILE A 84 -12.93 1.13 4.78
C ILE A 84 -12.32 2.44 4.29
N GLU A 85 -13.06 3.55 4.41
CA GLU A 85 -12.55 4.89 4.14
C GLU A 85 -11.51 5.26 5.20
N THR A 86 -10.30 5.62 4.78
CA THR A 86 -9.20 5.98 5.69
C THR A 86 -8.99 7.49 5.75
N LEU A 87 -8.78 8.18 4.61
CA LEU A 87 -8.47 9.62 4.56
C LEU A 87 -7.42 10.01 5.61
N GLN A 88 -7.64 11.08 6.38
CA GLN A 88 -6.76 11.50 7.48
C GLN A 88 -7.19 10.90 8.83
N ARG A 89 -7.98 9.82 8.86
CA ARG A 89 -8.57 9.21 10.08
C ARG A 89 -7.65 8.16 10.70
N TYR A 90 -6.43 8.54 11.04
CA TYR A 90 -5.48 7.68 11.76
C TYR A 90 -4.86 8.43 12.95
N PRO A 91 -4.37 7.71 13.98
CA PRO A 91 -3.94 8.33 15.24
C PRO A 91 -2.89 9.43 15.08
N ASP A 92 -1.91 9.23 14.19
CA ASP A 92 -0.79 10.17 13.98
C ASP A 92 -1.13 11.33 13.03
N SER A 93 -2.40 11.51 12.68
CA SER A 93 -2.82 12.57 11.77
C SER A 93 -3.24 13.82 12.55
N ASP A 94 -2.35 14.83 12.60
CA ASP A 94 -2.67 16.14 13.20
C ASP A 94 -3.72 16.96 12.40
N LEU A 95 -4.16 16.46 11.24
CA LEU A 95 -5.13 17.12 10.37
C LEU A 95 -6.58 16.71 10.72
N HIS A 96 -6.92 16.56 11.99
CA HIS A 96 -8.26 16.15 12.42
C HIS A 96 -9.37 17.07 11.90
N ALA A 97 -9.13 18.39 11.87
CA ALA A 97 -10.08 19.37 11.30
C ALA A 97 -10.29 19.19 9.78
N CYS A 98 -9.34 18.53 9.12
CA CYS A 98 -9.37 18.16 7.71
C CYS A 98 -9.43 16.63 7.52
N ALA A 99 -10.12 15.91 8.43
CA ALA A 99 -10.23 14.45 8.40
C ALA A 99 -10.68 13.90 7.03
N ARG A 100 -11.50 14.69 6.31
CA ARG A 100 -12.06 14.40 4.99
C ARG A 100 -11.14 14.69 3.81
N ALA A 101 -9.98 15.30 4.04
CA ALA A 101 -9.05 15.63 2.97
C ALA A 101 -8.43 14.33 2.43
N SER A 102 -8.37 14.22 1.10
CA SER A 102 -7.72 13.08 0.48
C SER A 102 -6.24 13.01 0.84
N VAL A 103 -5.77 11.81 1.09
CA VAL A 103 -4.36 11.46 1.07
C VAL A 103 -3.97 11.27 -0.39
N GLY A 104 -2.74 11.65 -0.71
CA GLY A 104 -2.15 11.49 -2.03
C GLY A 104 -0.67 11.81 -1.99
N TRP A 105 -0.08 11.92 -3.18
CA TRP A 105 1.37 12.04 -3.38
C TRP A 105 2.04 13.05 -2.43
N LEU A 106 1.53 14.28 -2.36
CA LEU A 106 2.10 15.32 -1.50
C LEU A 106 2.03 14.96 0.00
N ARG A 107 0.91 14.37 0.45
CA ARG A 107 0.74 13.99 1.87
C ARG A 107 1.74 12.91 2.29
N PHE A 108 2.03 11.96 1.42
CA PHE A 108 3.03 10.92 1.67
C PHE A 108 4.45 11.50 1.71
N HIS A 109 4.78 12.44 0.84
CA HIS A 109 6.10 13.10 0.85
C HIS A 109 6.29 13.94 2.10
N ILE A 110 5.27 14.69 2.53
CA ILE A 110 5.31 15.45 3.79
C ILE A 110 5.50 14.49 4.98
N ALA A 111 4.78 13.36 5.00
CA ALA A 111 4.95 12.36 6.05
C ALA A 111 6.38 11.80 6.09
N SER A 112 6.97 11.51 4.93
CA SER A 112 8.36 11.04 4.83
C SER A 112 9.36 12.06 5.38
N GLN A 113 9.22 13.34 4.99
CA GLN A 113 10.08 14.42 5.50
C GLN A 113 9.91 14.62 7.00
N TYR A 114 8.67 14.60 7.49
CA TYR A 114 8.38 14.68 8.92
C TYR A 114 9.08 13.54 9.68
N SER A 115 8.91 12.29 9.24
CA SER A 115 9.55 11.12 9.86
C SER A 115 11.07 11.23 9.87
N PHE A 116 11.68 11.71 8.77
CA PHE A 116 13.12 11.92 8.70
C PHE A 116 13.62 12.97 9.72
N ILE A 117 12.95 14.12 9.81
CA ILE A 117 13.31 15.18 10.76
C ILE A 117 13.11 14.69 12.20
N ARG A 118 12.02 13.97 12.48
CA ARG A 118 11.77 13.38 13.80
C ARG A 118 12.85 12.38 14.19
N ALA A 119 13.29 11.53 13.27
CA ALA A 119 14.36 10.57 13.52
C ALA A 119 15.67 11.28 13.93
N ILE A 120 16.05 12.37 13.24
CA ILE A 120 17.22 13.18 13.61
C ILE A 120 17.08 13.77 15.03
N LEU A 121 15.91 14.32 15.35
CA LEU A 121 15.66 14.93 16.66
C LEU A 121 15.62 13.91 17.80
N GLU A 122 15.24 12.67 17.51
CA GLU A 122 15.12 11.58 18.48
C GLU A 122 16.36 10.68 18.55
N ASP A 123 17.39 10.96 17.75
CA ASP A 123 18.60 10.12 17.58
C ASP A 123 18.26 8.65 17.27
N LYS A 124 17.33 8.46 16.33
CA LYS A 124 16.82 7.16 15.87
C LYS A 124 17.08 6.91 14.39
#